data_AF-A0A1F5U268-F1
#
_entry.id   AF-A0A1F5U268-F1
#
_cell.length_a   1.000
_cell.length_b   1.000
_cell.length_c   1.000
_cell.angle_alpha   90.00
_cell.angle_beta   90.00
_cell.angle_gamma   90.00
#
_symmetry.space_group_name_H-M   'P 1'
#
loop_
_entity.id
_entity.type
_entity.pdbx_description
1 polymer ?
#
loop_
_entity_poly.entity_id
_entity_poly.type
_entity_poly.pdbx_seq_one_letter_code
_entity_poly.pdbx_strand_id
1 'polypeptide(L)'
;MRKTIIITGLIITLAVLSGCVKAPEWEVTDVDTESKVKGYAISMALNSKGNPVAAYCDWRDYSLKIATFDGAKWSFETADSGGNYGTYLSLALDKEDNPAVAYFDWGNYHLRYTKKEKGVWKTTIVDKKGAVGTYISLKLSSSGAPFISYFDWTNYDLKLATYKNNKWSVEAVDSEGSVGMCSSLALDKNDNPHISYYDYGNKMLKYAYYDGKKWEIEKADPTTDNVGDFSSITLDKNGAPHIAYNDYTGQDLKYTKKVNGNWEAAKVDTEGETGYHTSIAFDKQEAPHIMFYDHSKFALKHAWLSSFGWKVEVLDDNGDVGAYPSLAFDANGTGHVVYCDYGSYFLKYAVQVKGKARPQTIKRTRSEEGEKTGENSPFPQEKQGMLESAVPQQIYIIPEAADIRNLGKEGEFRIYVENRGTRDFFGIQLVPVTDKFEVVLNPIEISKMVPGERSSFTVKFKLKAGLPDGKYGMDFKINTKNKNNAELKK
;
A
#
# COMPACT_ATOMS: atom_id res chain seq x y z
N MET A 1 6.69 -87.94 2.67
CA MET A 1 7.39 -86.72 3.13
C MET A 1 7.60 -85.78 1.95
N ARG A 2 6.75 -84.77 1.78
CA ARG A 2 7.03 -83.57 0.98
C ARG A 2 6.58 -82.37 1.81
N LYS A 3 7.53 -81.51 2.18
CA LYS A 3 7.31 -80.32 3.00
C LYS A 3 6.60 -79.27 2.13
N THR A 4 5.45 -78.81 2.59
CA THR A 4 4.78 -77.61 2.07
C THR A 4 5.46 -76.39 2.66
N ILE A 5 6.06 -75.55 1.80
CA ILE A 5 6.59 -74.24 2.17
C ILE A 5 5.42 -73.26 2.13
N ILE A 6 5.06 -72.68 3.27
CA ILE A 6 4.11 -71.56 3.34
C ILE A 6 4.95 -70.29 3.32
N ILE A 7 4.90 -69.56 2.20
CA ILE A 7 5.42 -68.20 2.10
C ILE A 7 4.34 -67.28 2.67
N THR A 8 4.54 -66.79 3.89
CA THR A 8 3.75 -65.69 4.45
C THR A 8 4.34 -64.39 3.89
N GLY A 9 3.65 -63.83 2.89
CA GLY A 9 3.93 -62.49 2.39
C GLY A 9 3.58 -61.47 3.46
N LEU A 10 4.61 -60.83 4.03
CA LEU A 10 4.46 -59.67 4.88
C LEU A 10 4.07 -58.48 3.97
N ILE A 11 2.78 -58.19 3.87
CA ILE A 11 2.31 -56.93 3.33
C ILE A 11 2.64 -55.87 4.37
N ILE A 12 3.78 -55.20 4.20
CA ILE A 12 4.05 -53.94 4.87
C ILE A 12 3.16 -52.91 4.18
N THR A 13 1.98 -52.67 4.76
CA THR A 13 1.19 -51.49 4.44
C THR A 13 2.00 -50.30 4.93
N LEU A 14 2.77 -49.69 4.02
CA LEU A 14 3.40 -48.40 4.26
C LEU A 14 2.24 -47.41 4.39
N ALA A 15 1.81 -47.15 5.63
CA ALA A 15 0.97 -46.01 5.92
C ALA A 15 1.81 -44.77 5.57
N VAL A 16 1.61 -44.24 4.36
CA VAL A 16 1.97 -42.87 4.06
C VAL A 16 1.08 -42.06 4.98
N LEU A 17 1.61 -41.70 6.15
CA LEU A 17 1.11 -40.60 6.92
C LEU A 17 1.10 -39.43 5.93
N SER A 18 -0.07 -39.12 5.40
CA SER A 18 -0.37 -37.81 4.85
C SER A 18 -0.20 -36.86 6.03
N GLY A 19 1.05 -36.48 6.27
CA GLY A 19 1.39 -35.30 7.05
C GLY A 19 0.87 -34.14 6.23
N CYS A 20 -0.43 -33.87 6.36
CA CYS A 20 -0.97 -32.57 6.03
C CYS A 20 -0.10 -31.59 6.81
N VAL A 21 0.78 -30.87 6.11
CA VAL A 21 1.52 -29.75 6.69
C VAL A 21 0.42 -28.77 7.07
N LYS A 22 0.06 -28.78 8.35
CA LYS A 22 -1.02 -27.97 8.88
C LYS A 22 -0.67 -26.51 8.58
N ALA A 23 -1.64 -25.79 8.02
CA ALA A 23 -1.58 -24.34 7.85
C ALA A 23 -1.03 -23.68 9.12
N PRO A 24 -0.14 -22.69 9.01
CA PRO A 24 0.26 -21.92 10.16
C PRO A 24 -0.96 -21.23 10.76
N GLU A 25 -1.16 -21.41 12.06
CA GLU A 25 -2.28 -20.78 12.75
C GLU A 25 -1.86 -19.35 13.11
N TRP A 26 -2.74 -18.37 12.94
CA TRP A 26 -2.47 -16.96 13.23
C TRP A 26 -3.43 -16.44 14.29
N GLU A 27 -2.89 -15.69 15.25
CA GLU A 27 -3.68 -14.93 16.21
C GLU A 27 -3.71 -13.47 15.77
N VAL A 28 -4.90 -12.95 15.49
CA VAL A 28 -5.14 -11.57 15.01
C VAL A 28 -5.59 -10.70 16.17
N THR A 29 -4.99 -9.52 16.30
CA THR A 29 -5.32 -8.49 17.28
C THR A 29 -5.32 -7.11 16.65
N ASP A 30 -6.12 -6.19 17.19
CA ASP A 30 -6.03 -4.78 16.83
C ASP A 30 -4.89 -4.14 17.63
N VAL A 31 -4.05 -3.33 16.99
CA VAL A 31 -2.86 -2.72 17.61
C VAL A 31 -3.23 -1.64 18.63
N ASP A 32 -4.35 -0.94 18.42
CA ASP A 32 -4.91 0.01 19.38
C ASP A 32 -6.45 0.02 19.34
N THR A 33 -7.07 -0.51 20.39
CA THR A 33 -8.54 -0.52 20.53
C THR A 33 -9.08 0.72 21.26
N GLU A 34 -8.24 1.46 21.98
CA GLU A 34 -8.65 2.56 22.86
C GLU A 34 -8.62 3.91 22.12
N SER A 35 -7.60 4.15 21.29
CA SER A 35 -7.44 5.42 20.60
C SER A 35 -8.00 5.42 19.17
N LYS A 36 -8.56 4.30 18.69
CA LYS A 36 -9.00 4.14 17.29
C LYS A 36 -7.87 4.54 16.32
N VAL A 37 -6.66 4.00 16.50
CA VAL A 37 -5.53 4.28 15.60
C VAL A 37 -5.93 3.91 14.20
N LYS A 38 -6.01 4.92 13.31
CA LYS A 38 -6.14 4.63 11.90
C LYS A 38 -4.84 4.93 11.16
N GLY A 39 -4.27 3.89 10.58
CA GLY A 39 -2.93 3.89 10.00
C GLY A 39 -3.00 3.75 8.49
N TYR A 40 -2.47 4.74 7.76
CA TYR A 40 -2.13 4.59 6.34
C TYR A 40 -0.64 4.35 6.20
N ALA A 41 -0.27 3.45 5.29
CA ALA A 41 1.08 2.98 5.03
C ALA A 41 1.79 2.39 6.25
N ILE A 42 2.12 1.12 6.15
CA ILE A 42 2.58 0.36 7.30
C ILE A 42 3.90 -0.29 6.93
N SER A 43 4.89 -0.08 7.79
CA SER A 43 6.15 -0.80 7.72
C SER A 43 6.53 -1.26 9.11
N MET A 44 6.96 -2.51 9.21
CA MET A 44 7.36 -3.13 10.46
C MET A 44 8.77 -3.70 10.37
N ALA A 45 9.43 -3.65 11.51
CA ALA A 45 10.64 -4.40 11.79
C ALA A 45 10.50 -5.07 13.17
N LEU A 46 11.25 -6.14 13.39
CA LEU A 46 11.33 -6.79 14.69
C LEU A 46 12.58 -6.32 15.42
N ASN A 47 12.43 -5.96 16.69
CA ASN A 47 13.57 -5.64 17.54
C ASN A 47 14.36 -6.91 17.91
N SER A 48 15.48 -6.75 18.62
CA SER A 48 16.36 -7.84 19.06
C SER A 48 15.69 -8.92 19.91
N LYS A 49 14.51 -8.63 20.50
CA LYS A 49 13.69 -9.58 21.27
C LYS A 49 12.65 -10.31 20.42
N GLY A 50 12.53 -9.97 19.13
CA GLY A 50 11.50 -10.49 18.23
C GLY A 50 10.16 -9.77 18.34
N ASN A 51 10.07 -8.65 19.07
CA ASN A 51 8.82 -7.90 19.17
C ASN A 51 8.68 -6.90 18.01
N PRO A 52 7.47 -6.72 17.48
CA PRO A 52 7.22 -5.80 16.39
C PRO A 52 7.31 -4.33 16.82
N VAL A 53 7.96 -3.55 15.96
CA VAL A 53 7.93 -2.09 15.90
C VAL A 53 7.34 -1.73 14.55
N ALA A 54 6.27 -0.93 14.54
CA ALA A 54 5.58 -0.52 13.33
C ALA A 54 5.57 1.00 13.20
N ALA A 55 5.79 1.51 11.99
CA ALA A 55 5.58 2.91 11.64
C ALA A 55 4.29 3.03 10.83
N TYR A 56 3.51 4.08 11.10
CA TYR A 56 2.28 4.38 10.38
C TYR A 56 1.98 5.89 10.40
N CYS A 57 1.18 6.35 9.45
CA CYS A 57 0.61 7.69 9.50
C CYS A 57 -0.73 7.69 10.25
N ASP A 58 -0.88 8.54 11.27
CA ASP A 58 -2.16 8.74 11.96
C ASP A 58 -3.07 9.66 11.15
N TRP A 59 -4.15 9.12 10.61
CA TRP A 59 -5.11 9.85 9.78
C TRP A 59 -5.74 11.10 10.41
N ARG A 60 -5.75 11.22 11.75
CA ARG A 60 -6.46 12.33 12.43
C ARG A 60 -5.71 13.64 12.29
N ASP A 61 -4.38 13.55 12.35
CA ASP A 61 -3.48 14.69 12.43
C ASP A 61 -2.31 14.59 11.43
N TYR A 62 -2.30 13.53 10.60
CA TYR A 62 -1.27 13.19 9.63
C TYR A 62 0.12 13.08 10.21
N SER A 63 0.23 12.80 11.51
CA SER A 63 1.52 12.63 12.17
C SER A 63 2.12 11.26 11.91
N LEU A 64 3.46 11.20 11.85
CA LEU A 64 4.19 9.95 11.76
C LEU A 64 4.28 9.35 13.16
N LYS A 65 3.70 8.17 13.34
CA LYS A 65 3.67 7.44 14.60
C LYS A 65 4.52 6.19 14.54
N ILE A 66 5.04 5.80 15.70
CA ILE A 66 5.61 4.48 15.95
C ILE A 66 4.76 3.76 16.98
N ALA A 67 4.38 2.53 16.68
CA ALA A 67 3.83 1.57 17.63
C ALA A 67 4.91 0.54 17.99
N THR A 68 5.14 0.29 19.28
CA THR A 68 6.10 -0.71 19.78
C THR A 68 5.41 -1.68 20.70
N PHE A 69 5.52 -2.98 20.41
CA PHE A 69 5.02 -4.04 21.26
C PHE A 69 6.10 -4.50 22.24
N ASP A 70 5.75 -4.62 23.53
CA ASP A 70 6.68 -5.09 24.57
C ASP A 70 6.59 -6.60 24.86
N GLY A 71 5.68 -7.31 24.19
CA GLY A 71 5.34 -8.71 24.44
C GLY A 71 4.00 -8.88 25.16
N ALA A 72 3.43 -7.81 25.71
CA ALA A 72 2.13 -7.81 26.37
C ALA A 72 1.20 -6.72 25.83
N LYS A 73 1.72 -5.53 25.52
CA LYS A 73 0.93 -4.38 25.06
C LYS A 73 1.69 -3.53 24.06
N TRP A 74 0.92 -2.73 23.33
CA TRP A 74 1.44 -1.68 22.45
C TRP A 74 1.68 -0.38 23.20
N SER A 75 2.69 0.35 22.76
CA SER A 75 3.00 1.71 23.17
C SER A 75 3.21 2.58 21.94
N PHE A 76 2.87 3.86 22.02
CA PHE A 76 2.82 4.76 20.87
C PHE A 76 3.66 6.01 21.12
N GLU A 77 4.37 6.45 20.08
CA GLU A 77 5.07 7.73 20.07
C GLU A 77 4.92 8.46 18.74
N THR A 78 4.98 9.78 18.78
CA THR A 78 5.05 10.62 17.57
C THR A 78 6.50 10.83 17.17
N ALA A 79 6.88 10.38 15.97
CA ALA A 79 8.22 10.54 15.42
C ALA A 79 8.42 11.87 14.69
N ASP A 80 7.38 12.36 14.02
CA ASP A 80 7.34 13.69 13.42
C ASP A 80 5.88 14.19 13.38
N SER A 81 5.69 15.50 13.53
CA SER A 81 4.36 16.12 13.62
C SER A 81 4.32 17.42 12.82
N GLY A 82 3.13 17.80 12.35
CA GLY A 82 2.91 19.09 11.68
C GLY A 82 3.18 19.08 10.17
N GLY A 83 3.31 17.90 9.58
CA GLY A 83 3.27 17.71 8.13
C GLY A 83 2.03 16.94 7.69
N ASN A 84 1.79 16.91 6.39
CA ASN A 84 0.81 16.02 5.78
C ASN A 84 1.60 14.74 5.40
N TYR A 85 1.90 13.88 6.38
CA TYR A 85 2.58 12.62 6.08
C TYR A 85 1.53 11.64 5.57
N GLY A 86 1.85 10.84 4.56
CA GLY A 86 0.85 10.02 3.87
C GLY A 86 1.28 8.59 3.63
N THR A 87 0.92 8.06 2.46
CA THR A 87 0.88 6.64 2.09
C THR A 87 2.23 5.98 1.77
N TYR A 88 3.35 6.69 1.92
CA TYR A 88 4.67 6.16 1.59
C TYR A 88 5.63 6.33 2.76
N LEU A 89 5.93 5.22 3.43
CA LEU A 89 6.94 5.14 4.47
C LEU A 89 7.61 3.77 4.49
N SER A 90 8.81 3.72 5.08
CA SER A 90 9.52 2.49 5.35
C SER A 90 10.33 2.64 6.63
N LEU A 91 10.23 1.64 7.51
CA LEU A 91 10.87 1.57 8.81
C LEU A 91 12.03 0.56 8.77
N ALA A 92 13.11 0.92 9.45
CA ALA A 92 14.17 0.00 9.83
C ALA A 92 14.61 0.27 11.28
N LEU A 93 15.21 -0.72 11.92
CA LEU A 93 15.80 -0.59 13.24
C LEU A 93 17.32 -0.67 13.14
N ASP A 94 18.02 0.17 13.91
CA ASP A 94 19.46 0.04 14.08
C ASP A 94 19.81 -1.14 15.03
N LYS A 95 21.10 -1.34 15.30
CA LYS A 95 21.58 -2.46 16.13
C LYS A 95 21.19 -2.33 17.60
N GLU A 96 20.80 -1.14 18.01
CA GLU A 96 20.34 -0.80 19.35
C GLU A 96 18.80 -0.74 19.44
N ASP A 97 18.11 -1.27 18.42
CA ASP A 97 16.65 -1.28 18.28
C ASP A 97 16.02 0.11 18.16
N ASN A 98 16.78 1.15 17.80
CA ASN A 98 16.21 2.48 17.58
C ASN A 98 15.54 2.55 16.19
N PRO A 99 14.30 3.07 16.11
CA PRO A 99 13.59 3.23 14.85
C PRO A 99 14.15 4.36 13.99
N ALA A 100 14.22 4.07 12.70
CA ALA A 100 14.49 5.00 11.62
C ALA A 100 13.43 4.85 10.54
N VAL A 101 12.87 5.96 10.08
CA VAL A 101 11.79 5.98 9.08
C VAL A 101 12.13 6.94 7.95
N ALA A 102 12.05 6.44 6.73
CA ALA A 102 11.99 7.27 5.53
C ALA A 102 10.52 7.43 5.12
N TYR A 103 10.09 8.64 4.78
CA TYR A 103 8.69 8.93 4.49
C TYR A 103 8.53 10.11 3.53
N PHE A 104 7.42 10.10 2.80
CA PHE A 104 7.01 11.19 1.92
C PHE A 104 6.27 12.26 2.71
N ASP A 105 6.70 13.51 2.54
CA ASP A 105 6.02 14.69 3.08
C ASP A 105 5.13 15.31 2.02
N TRP A 106 3.82 15.04 2.03
CA TRP A 106 2.88 15.60 1.06
C TRP A 106 2.78 17.12 1.10
N GLY A 107 3.04 17.73 2.27
CA GLY A 107 2.97 19.18 2.43
C GLY A 107 4.05 19.90 1.62
N ASN A 108 5.21 19.25 1.45
CA ASN A 108 6.38 19.83 0.80
C ASN A 108 6.83 19.08 -0.46
N TYR A 109 6.27 17.89 -0.72
CA TYR A 109 6.66 16.95 -1.76
C TYR A 109 8.13 16.48 -1.66
N HIS A 110 8.63 16.33 -0.43
CA HIS A 110 10.01 15.94 -0.16
C HIS A 110 10.13 14.52 0.38
N LEU A 111 11.27 13.89 0.13
CA LEU A 111 11.69 12.70 0.85
C LEU A 111 12.35 13.11 2.16
N ARG A 112 11.82 12.64 3.28
CA ARG A 112 12.36 12.89 4.62
C ARG A 112 12.82 11.59 5.27
N TYR A 113 13.75 11.75 6.20
CA TYR A 113 14.26 10.66 7.03
C TYR A 113 14.32 11.15 8.47
N THR A 114 13.67 10.41 9.38
CA THR A 114 13.76 10.63 10.82
C THR A 114 14.35 9.40 11.50
N LYS A 115 15.16 9.61 12.53
CA LYS A 115 15.68 8.53 13.36
C LYS A 115 15.67 8.93 14.82
N LYS A 116 15.46 7.94 15.67
CA LYS A 116 15.55 8.11 17.12
C LYS A 116 17.00 7.96 17.56
N GLU A 117 17.55 9.00 18.18
CA GLU A 117 18.90 8.99 18.74
C GLU A 117 18.87 9.49 20.17
N LYS A 118 19.34 8.66 21.12
CA LYS A 118 19.37 8.99 22.56
C LYS A 118 18.00 9.46 23.07
N GLY A 119 16.93 8.80 22.60
CA GLY A 119 15.54 9.11 22.98
C GLY A 119 14.92 10.31 22.26
N VAL A 120 15.63 10.98 21.36
CA VAL A 120 15.13 12.16 20.63
C VAL A 120 15.05 11.88 19.14
N TRP A 121 13.93 12.26 18.53
CA TRP A 121 13.75 12.19 17.08
C TRP A 121 14.54 13.28 16.36
N LYS A 122 15.28 12.89 15.33
CA LYS A 122 16.03 13.80 14.46
C LYS A 122 15.63 13.59 13.02
N THR A 123 15.00 14.61 12.46
CA THR A 123 14.56 14.63 11.07
C THR A 123 15.53 15.38 10.17
N THR A 124 15.76 14.84 8.97
CA THR A 124 16.49 15.48 7.89
C THR A 124 15.71 15.39 6.59
N ILE A 125 15.91 16.38 5.70
CA ILE A 125 15.43 16.32 4.32
C ILE A 125 16.48 15.56 3.51
N VAL A 126 16.07 14.48 2.85
CA VAL A 126 16.93 13.60 2.05
C VAL A 126 17.05 14.13 0.63
N ASP A 127 15.90 14.38 0.00
CA ASP A 127 15.78 14.96 -1.33
C ASP A 127 14.61 15.95 -1.35
N LYS A 128 14.81 17.06 -2.06
CA LYS A 128 13.87 18.17 -2.17
C LYS A 128 13.75 18.73 -3.59
N LYS A 129 14.38 18.07 -4.57
CA LYS A 129 14.40 18.55 -5.95
C LYS A 129 13.18 18.01 -6.69
N GLY A 130 12.09 18.78 -6.63
CA GLY A 130 10.80 18.37 -7.20
C GLY A 130 9.98 17.54 -6.21
N ALA A 131 8.89 16.95 -6.71
CA ALA A 131 8.12 15.94 -6.01
C ALA A 131 8.85 14.59 -6.03
N VAL A 132 9.37 14.19 -4.87
CA VAL A 132 10.27 13.03 -4.73
C VAL A 132 9.95 12.24 -3.47
N GLY A 133 10.07 10.93 -3.53
CA GLY A 133 9.98 10.07 -2.35
C GLY A 133 8.67 9.31 -2.23
N THR A 134 8.01 8.93 -3.31
CA THR A 134 6.93 7.93 -3.23
C THR A 134 7.49 6.52 -3.44
N TYR A 135 6.71 5.49 -3.11
CA TYR A 135 7.12 4.07 -3.20
C TYR A 135 8.46 3.77 -2.51
N ILE A 136 8.60 4.26 -1.28
CA ILE A 136 9.83 4.23 -0.49
C ILE A 136 10.14 2.81 0.01
N SER A 137 11.41 2.40 -0.09
CA SER A 137 11.95 1.29 0.70
C SER A 137 13.24 1.71 1.39
N LEU A 138 13.32 1.52 2.71
CA LEU A 138 14.47 1.82 3.56
C LEU A 138 15.13 0.52 4.01
N LYS A 139 16.47 0.48 3.91
CA LYS A 139 17.32 -0.50 4.61
C LYS A 139 18.47 0.21 5.28
N LEU A 140 18.95 -0.32 6.39
CA LEU A 140 20.20 0.11 7.02
C LEU A 140 21.31 -0.87 6.63
N SER A 141 22.47 -0.35 6.27
CA SER A 141 23.67 -1.15 6.05
C SER A 141 24.15 -1.83 7.32
N SER A 142 25.13 -2.71 7.19
CA SER A 142 25.85 -3.34 8.31
C SER A 142 26.48 -2.33 9.28
N SER A 143 26.73 -1.08 8.85
CA SER A 143 27.24 0.03 9.68
C SER A 143 26.15 0.96 10.22
N GLY A 144 24.88 0.69 9.93
CA GLY A 144 23.73 1.52 10.33
C GLY A 144 23.47 2.72 9.41
N ALA A 145 24.12 2.79 8.25
CA ALA A 145 23.88 3.86 7.29
C ALA A 145 22.61 3.58 6.46
N PRO A 146 21.68 4.56 6.32
CA PRO A 146 20.46 4.36 5.54
C PRO A 146 20.70 4.34 4.02
N PHE A 147 19.99 3.43 3.37
CA PHE A 147 19.80 3.30 1.94
C PHE A 147 18.30 3.37 1.66
N ILE A 148 17.89 4.29 0.78
CA ILE A 148 16.48 4.57 0.49
C ILE A 148 16.26 4.52 -1.01
N SER A 149 15.56 3.51 -1.51
CA SER A 149 15.04 3.53 -2.88
C SER A 149 13.68 4.24 -2.92
N TYR A 150 13.43 5.00 -3.97
CA TYR A 150 12.19 5.73 -4.13
C TYR A 150 11.94 6.13 -5.58
N PHE A 151 10.68 6.46 -5.87
CA PHE A 151 10.26 7.04 -7.12
C PHE A 151 10.37 8.58 -7.09
N ASP A 152 10.99 9.14 -8.11
CA ASP A 152 11.00 10.56 -8.41
C ASP A 152 9.84 10.88 -9.33
N TRP A 153 8.75 11.38 -8.76
CA TRP A 153 7.54 11.71 -9.50
C TRP A 153 7.75 12.78 -10.57
N THR A 154 8.72 13.67 -10.35
CA THR A 154 8.96 14.80 -11.24
C THR A 154 9.62 14.36 -12.52
N ASN A 155 10.57 13.43 -12.41
CA ASN A 155 11.39 12.96 -13.52
C ASN A 155 10.95 11.58 -14.04
N TYR A 156 10.11 10.87 -13.30
CA TYR A 156 9.69 9.49 -13.55
C TYR A 156 10.82 8.46 -13.44
N ASP A 157 11.74 8.72 -12.51
CA ASP A 157 12.97 7.94 -12.31
C ASP A 157 12.91 7.07 -11.05
N LEU A 158 13.64 5.96 -11.08
CA LEU A 158 14.04 5.25 -9.87
C LEU A 158 15.31 5.91 -9.31
N LYS A 159 15.29 6.28 -8.02
CA LYS A 159 16.45 6.87 -7.34
C LYS A 159 16.83 6.09 -6.10
N LEU A 160 18.12 6.20 -5.75
CA LEU A 160 18.68 5.73 -4.50
C LEU A 160 19.31 6.90 -3.74
N ALA A 161 18.91 7.07 -2.49
CA ALA A 161 19.60 7.93 -1.53
C ALA A 161 20.42 7.09 -0.55
N THR A 162 21.67 7.49 -0.34
CA THR A 162 22.57 6.88 0.64
C THR A 162 23.14 7.94 1.58
N TYR A 163 23.43 7.56 2.82
CA TYR A 163 24.01 8.48 3.80
C TYR A 163 25.42 8.06 4.19
N LYS A 164 26.41 8.90 3.88
CA LYS A 164 27.82 8.67 4.22
C LYS A 164 28.51 9.96 4.61
N ASN A 165 29.43 9.90 5.58
CA ASN A 165 30.19 11.07 6.04
C ASN A 165 29.30 12.27 6.41
N ASN A 166 28.20 11.99 7.11
CA ASN A 166 27.19 12.97 7.51
C ASN A 166 26.48 13.71 6.37
N LYS A 167 26.43 13.12 5.16
CA LYS A 167 25.83 13.74 3.99
C LYS A 167 25.00 12.73 3.20
N TRP A 168 23.83 13.20 2.74
CA TRP A 168 23.02 12.48 1.75
C TRP A 168 23.65 12.59 0.36
N SER A 169 23.78 11.44 -0.30
CA SER A 169 24.07 11.33 -1.72
C SER A 169 22.85 10.73 -2.40
N VAL A 170 22.43 11.33 -3.51
CA VAL A 170 21.28 10.88 -4.28
C VAL A 170 21.74 10.63 -5.71
N GLU A 171 21.40 9.47 -6.26
CA GLU A 171 21.65 9.11 -7.65
C GLU A 171 20.39 8.56 -8.32
N ALA A 172 20.28 8.74 -9.63
CA ALA A 172 19.31 8.03 -10.46
C ALA A 172 19.87 6.64 -10.78
N VAL A 173 19.08 5.61 -10.50
CA VAL A 173 19.42 4.21 -10.75
C VAL A 173 18.94 3.80 -12.14
N ASP A 174 17.73 4.22 -12.50
CA ASP A 174 17.14 4.06 -13.83
C ASP A 174 16.31 5.30 -14.16
N SER A 175 16.51 5.82 -15.37
CA SER A 175 15.81 7.00 -15.91
C SER A 175 15.23 6.72 -17.31
N GLU A 176 15.24 5.47 -17.77
CA GLU A 176 14.73 5.12 -19.10
C GLU A 176 13.22 4.89 -19.08
N GLY A 177 12.46 5.98 -19.25
CA GLY A 177 11.00 5.93 -19.37
C GLY A 177 10.30 6.35 -18.09
N SER A 178 9.26 5.62 -17.69
CA SER A 178 8.52 5.87 -16.46
C SER A 178 8.73 4.70 -15.51
N VAL A 179 9.76 4.78 -14.69
CA VAL A 179 10.31 3.66 -13.92
C VAL A 179 10.40 3.96 -12.43
N GLY A 180 10.38 2.92 -11.59
CA GLY A 180 10.68 3.05 -10.16
C GLY A 180 9.48 3.03 -9.23
N MET A 181 8.26 2.88 -9.78
CA MET A 181 7.06 2.68 -8.96
C MET A 181 7.14 1.37 -8.19
N CYS A 182 6.48 1.29 -7.03
CA CYS A 182 6.45 0.11 -6.16
C CYS A 182 7.85 -0.46 -5.86
N SER A 183 8.84 0.43 -5.65
CA SER A 183 10.21 0.01 -5.39
C SER A 183 10.34 -0.75 -4.07
N SER A 184 11.14 -1.81 -4.08
CA SER A 184 11.50 -2.57 -2.88
C SER A 184 12.99 -2.80 -2.87
N LEU A 185 13.64 -2.61 -1.72
CA LEU A 185 15.09 -2.64 -1.55
C LEU A 185 15.52 -3.76 -0.61
N ALA A 186 16.52 -4.53 -1.04
CA ALA A 186 17.32 -5.40 -0.19
C ALA A 186 18.81 -5.05 -0.32
N LEU A 187 19.60 -5.37 0.70
CA LEU A 187 21.06 -5.22 0.69
C LEU A 187 21.68 -6.61 0.74
N ASP A 188 22.72 -6.84 -0.08
CA ASP A 188 23.53 -8.06 0.03
C ASP A 188 24.47 -8.01 1.25
N LYS A 189 25.24 -9.09 1.45
CA LYS A 189 26.22 -9.20 2.55
C LYS A 189 27.34 -8.15 2.54
N ASN A 190 27.54 -7.45 1.42
CA ASN A 190 28.53 -6.40 1.25
C ASN A 190 27.89 -5.00 1.27
N ASP A 191 26.61 -4.91 1.66
CA ASP A 191 25.79 -3.69 1.61
C ASP A 191 25.57 -3.15 0.19
N ASN A 192 25.71 -3.98 -0.85
CA ASN A 192 25.31 -3.58 -2.20
C ASN A 192 23.78 -3.60 -2.32
N PRO A 193 23.16 -2.57 -2.92
CA PRO A 193 21.71 -2.50 -3.09
C PRO A 193 21.18 -3.38 -4.24
N HIS A 194 20.02 -3.97 -3.99
CA HIS A 194 19.20 -4.77 -4.91
C HIS A 194 17.77 -4.25 -4.86
N ILE A 195 17.24 -3.80 -5.99
CA ILE A 195 15.96 -3.10 -6.07
C ILE A 195 15.05 -3.79 -7.08
N SER A 196 13.87 -4.24 -6.66
CA SER A 196 12.77 -4.56 -7.59
C SER A 196 11.89 -3.33 -7.76
N TYR A 197 11.36 -3.12 -8.96
CA TYR A 197 10.47 -1.99 -9.24
C TYR A 197 9.63 -2.24 -10.49
N TYR A 198 8.52 -1.52 -10.57
CA TYR A 198 7.64 -1.51 -11.71
C TYR A 198 8.08 -0.42 -12.71
N ASP A 199 8.26 -0.83 -13.96
CA ASP A 199 8.37 0.04 -15.11
C ASP A 199 6.96 0.27 -15.67
N TYR A 200 6.34 1.37 -15.28
CA TYR A 200 4.99 1.74 -15.71
C TYR A 200 4.93 2.01 -17.22
N GLY A 201 6.00 2.58 -17.79
CA GLY A 201 6.06 2.92 -19.21
C GLY A 201 6.01 1.68 -20.10
N ASN A 202 6.74 0.63 -19.71
CA ASN A 202 6.83 -0.62 -20.46
C ASN A 202 6.01 -1.78 -19.85
N LYS A 203 5.31 -1.53 -18.74
CA LYS A 203 4.41 -2.47 -18.05
C LYS A 203 5.11 -3.75 -17.58
N MET A 204 6.30 -3.64 -17.01
CA MET A 204 7.10 -4.82 -16.64
C MET A 204 7.77 -4.70 -15.27
N LEU A 205 8.06 -5.84 -14.67
CA LEU A 205 8.89 -5.96 -13.48
C LEU A 205 10.36 -5.87 -13.87
N LYS A 206 11.05 -4.86 -13.32
CA LYS A 206 12.50 -4.71 -13.47
C LYS A 206 13.21 -4.93 -12.14
N TYR A 207 14.48 -5.27 -12.26
CA TYR A 207 15.39 -5.48 -11.15
C TYR A 207 16.71 -4.77 -11.44
N ALA A 208 17.14 -3.92 -10.51
CA ALA A 208 18.42 -3.23 -10.55
C ALA A 208 19.30 -3.71 -9.38
N TYR A 209 20.57 -3.95 -9.63
CA TYR A 209 21.53 -4.25 -8.56
C TYR A 209 22.86 -3.57 -8.83
N TYR A 210 23.55 -3.18 -7.75
CA TYR A 210 24.89 -2.63 -7.86
C TYR A 210 25.93 -3.75 -7.73
N ASP A 211 26.76 -3.95 -8.75
CA ASP A 211 27.76 -5.03 -8.78
C ASP A 211 29.06 -4.69 -8.01
N GLY A 212 29.07 -3.56 -7.30
CA GLY A 212 30.26 -2.97 -6.66
C GLY A 212 31.01 -1.97 -7.54
N LYS A 213 30.60 -1.79 -8.81
CA LYS A 213 31.17 -0.82 -9.76
C LYS A 213 30.10 0.00 -10.47
N LYS A 214 29.03 -0.65 -10.93
CA LYS A 214 27.94 -0.04 -11.70
C LYS A 214 26.60 -0.70 -11.38
N TRP A 215 25.54 -0.01 -11.78
CA TRP A 215 24.20 -0.55 -11.81
C TRP A 215 24.03 -1.49 -13.01
N GLU A 216 23.46 -2.66 -12.74
CA GLU A 216 22.99 -3.61 -13.73
C GLU A 216 21.47 -3.69 -13.64
N ILE A 217 20.78 -3.63 -14.79
CA ILE A 217 19.32 -3.61 -14.87
C ILE A 217 18.84 -4.77 -15.72
N GLU A 218 17.88 -5.52 -15.20
CA GLU A 218 17.33 -6.72 -15.82
C GLU A 218 15.80 -6.68 -15.81
N LYS A 219 15.19 -7.40 -16.77
CA LYS A 219 13.75 -7.73 -16.73
C LYS A 219 13.59 -8.99 -15.88
N ALA A 220 12.98 -8.86 -14.70
CA ALA A 220 12.87 -9.98 -13.76
C ALA A 220 11.71 -10.94 -14.10
N ASP A 221 10.76 -10.48 -14.91
CA ASP A 221 9.76 -11.32 -15.58
C ASP A 221 9.66 -10.89 -17.06
N PRO A 222 10.17 -11.69 -18.01
CA PRO A 222 10.20 -11.32 -19.43
C PRO A 222 8.89 -11.61 -20.17
N THR A 223 7.75 -11.70 -19.47
CA THR A 223 6.41 -11.75 -20.09
C THR A 223 6.08 -10.48 -20.88
N THR A 224 5.08 -10.57 -21.75
CA THR A 224 4.45 -9.43 -22.43
C THR A 224 3.25 -8.85 -21.67
N ASP A 225 2.86 -9.48 -20.57
CA ASP A 225 1.77 -9.05 -19.70
C ASP A 225 2.16 -7.81 -18.89
N ASN A 226 1.15 -7.08 -18.38
CA ASN A 226 1.39 -6.01 -17.42
C ASN A 226 1.65 -6.59 -16.04
N VAL A 227 2.91 -6.59 -15.62
CA VAL A 227 3.33 -7.19 -14.36
C VAL A 227 4.31 -6.31 -13.58
N GLY A 228 4.42 -6.57 -12.29
CA GLY A 228 5.46 -5.99 -11.44
C GLY A 228 4.94 -4.96 -10.46
N ASP A 229 3.64 -4.67 -10.48
CA ASP A 229 3.04 -3.78 -9.50
C ASP A 229 3.11 -4.40 -8.09
N PHE A 230 3.13 -3.53 -7.08
CA PHE A 230 3.26 -3.89 -5.66
C PHE A 230 4.40 -4.87 -5.35
N SER A 231 5.53 -4.73 -6.05
CA SER A 231 6.66 -5.64 -5.90
C SER A 231 7.26 -5.61 -4.49
N SER A 232 7.72 -6.77 -4.01
CA SER A 232 8.56 -6.88 -2.82
C SER A 232 9.72 -7.83 -3.06
N ILE A 233 10.92 -7.47 -2.59
CA ILE A 233 12.15 -8.24 -2.78
C ILE A 233 12.77 -8.70 -1.46
N THR A 234 13.34 -9.90 -1.49
CA THR A 234 14.29 -10.39 -0.50
C THR A 234 15.45 -11.12 -1.21
N LEU A 235 16.56 -11.33 -0.49
CA LEU A 235 17.73 -12.07 -0.98
C LEU A 235 17.91 -13.33 -0.15
N ASP A 236 18.20 -14.47 -0.78
CA ASP A 236 18.58 -15.68 -0.05
C ASP A 236 20.02 -15.61 0.48
N LYS A 237 20.48 -16.62 1.23
CA LYS A 237 21.84 -16.64 1.79
C LYS A 237 22.96 -16.53 0.74
N ASN A 238 22.68 -16.85 -0.52
CA ASN A 238 23.65 -16.76 -1.61
C ASN A 238 23.60 -15.39 -2.30
N GLY A 239 22.68 -14.51 -1.88
CA GLY A 239 22.45 -13.21 -2.49
C GLY A 239 21.60 -13.26 -3.75
N ALA A 240 20.94 -14.39 -4.06
CA ALA A 240 20.05 -14.44 -5.21
C ALA A 240 18.72 -13.73 -4.86
N PRO A 241 18.16 -12.91 -5.78
CA PRO A 241 16.92 -12.20 -5.55
C PRO A 241 15.68 -13.09 -5.71
N HIS A 242 14.70 -12.84 -4.84
CA HIS A 242 13.37 -13.44 -4.81
C HIS A 242 12.34 -12.31 -4.72
N ILE A 243 11.43 -12.24 -5.68
CA ILE A 243 10.51 -11.10 -5.84
C ILE A 243 9.08 -11.62 -5.94
N ALA A 244 8.20 -11.12 -5.08
CA ALA A 244 6.75 -11.27 -5.20
C ALA A 244 6.14 -10.02 -5.84
N TYR A 245 5.10 -10.17 -6.66
CA TYR A 245 4.49 -9.06 -7.40
C TYR A 245 3.09 -9.39 -7.91
N ASN A 246 2.31 -8.35 -8.19
CA ASN A 246 1.03 -8.46 -8.88
C ASN A 246 1.25 -8.59 -10.40
N ASP A 247 0.51 -9.51 -11.00
CA ASP A 247 0.24 -9.56 -12.44
C ASP A 247 -1.10 -8.86 -12.67
N TYR A 248 -1.06 -7.62 -13.17
CA TYR A 248 -2.26 -6.82 -13.41
C TYR A 248 -3.10 -7.42 -14.54
N THR A 249 -2.46 -7.96 -15.58
CA THR A 249 -3.18 -8.57 -16.71
C THR A 249 -3.89 -9.86 -16.29
N GLY A 250 -3.19 -10.72 -15.54
CA GLY A 250 -3.72 -11.99 -15.04
C GLY A 250 -4.61 -11.86 -13.82
N GLN A 251 -4.49 -10.75 -13.06
CA GLN A 251 -5.04 -10.54 -11.72
C GLN A 251 -4.50 -11.54 -10.67
N ASP A 252 -3.29 -12.05 -10.92
CA ASP A 252 -2.66 -13.12 -10.16
C ASP A 252 -1.55 -12.57 -9.23
N LEU A 253 -1.32 -13.25 -8.11
CA LEU A 253 -0.03 -13.16 -7.41
C LEU A 253 1.01 -13.99 -8.15
N LYS A 254 2.14 -13.37 -8.49
CA LYS A 254 3.30 -14.05 -9.06
C LYS A 254 4.53 -13.90 -8.17
N TYR A 255 5.45 -14.82 -8.41
CA TYR A 255 6.75 -14.85 -7.78
C TYR A 255 7.81 -15.18 -8.82
N THR A 256 8.97 -14.51 -8.75
CA THR A 256 10.12 -14.80 -9.59
C THR A 256 11.38 -14.86 -8.74
N LYS A 257 12.32 -15.73 -9.14
CA LYS A 257 13.63 -15.83 -8.50
C LYS A 257 14.71 -15.99 -9.55
N LYS A 258 15.93 -15.61 -9.19
CA LYS A 258 17.09 -15.82 -10.07
C LYS A 258 17.80 -17.13 -9.73
N VAL A 259 17.91 -18.03 -10.71
CA VAL A 259 18.58 -19.32 -10.59
C VAL A 259 19.60 -19.46 -11.71
N ASN A 260 20.86 -19.68 -11.35
CA ASN A 260 21.98 -19.82 -12.30
C ASN A 260 22.03 -18.68 -13.35
N GLY A 261 21.72 -17.45 -12.94
CA GLY A 261 21.72 -16.27 -13.80
C GLY A 261 20.42 -16.03 -14.58
N ASN A 262 19.46 -16.96 -14.57
CA ASN A 262 18.19 -16.84 -15.29
C ASN A 262 17.03 -16.57 -14.32
N TRP A 263 16.02 -15.85 -14.79
CA TRP A 263 14.80 -15.62 -14.03
C TRP A 263 13.81 -16.77 -14.22
N GLU A 264 13.30 -17.29 -13.11
CA GLU A 264 12.27 -18.34 -13.05
C GLU A 264 11.03 -17.77 -12.37
N ALA A 265 9.99 -17.48 -13.16
CA ALA A 265 8.71 -16.98 -12.67
C ALA A 265 7.67 -18.11 -12.49
N ALA A 266 6.81 -17.97 -11.49
CA ALA A 266 5.71 -18.88 -11.18
C ALA A 266 4.45 -18.09 -10.78
N LYS A 267 3.28 -18.63 -11.13
CA LYS A 267 2.01 -18.21 -10.54
C LYS A 267 1.88 -18.82 -9.14
N VAL A 268 1.49 -18.01 -8.16
CA VAL A 268 1.38 -18.41 -6.76
C VAL A 268 -0.07 -18.56 -6.35
N ASP A 269 -0.89 -17.58 -6.69
CA ASP A 269 -2.32 -17.56 -6.44
C ASP A 269 -3.02 -16.98 -7.66
N THR A 270 -4.04 -17.68 -8.13
CA THR A 270 -4.81 -17.32 -9.33
C THR A 270 -6.30 -17.26 -9.05
N GLU A 271 -6.70 -17.26 -7.77
CA GLU A 271 -8.10 -17.26 -7.36
C GLU A 271 -8.53 -15.91 -6.79
N GLY A 272 -8.84 -14.96 -7.68
CA GLY A 272 -9.36 -13.63 -7.33
C GLY A 272 -8.58 -12.51 -8.02
N GLU A 273 -8.71 -11.30 -7.47
CA GLU A 273 -7.84 -10.16 -7.78
C GLU A 273 -6.73 -10.10 -6.72
N THR A 274 -5.64 -10.81 -6.95
CA THR A 274 -4.64 -11.14 -5.91
C THR A 274 -3.29 -10.47 -6.13
N GLY A 275 -2.43 -10.51 -5.10
CA GLY A 275 -1.07 -9.99 -5.19
C GLY A 275 -0.92 -8.49 -4.94
N TYR A 276 -1.93 -7.82 -4.41
CA TYR A 276 -1.82 -6.40 -4.04
C TYR A 276 -0.97 -6.23 -2.78
N HIS A 277 -0.18 -5.17 -2.74
CA HIS A 277 0.68 -4.78 -1.61
C HIS A 277 1.56 -5.94 -1.08
N THR A 278 2.32 -6.63 -1.93
CA THR A 278 3.03 -7.84 -1.46
C THR A 278 4.08 -7.54 -0.39
N SER A 279 4.28 -8.48 0.53
CA SER A 279 5.40 -8.49 1.46
C SER A 279 5.99 -9.89 1.54
N ILE A 280 7.21 -10.05 1.03
CA ILE A 280 7.96 -11.31 1.02
C ILE A 280 9.02 -11.35 2.13
N ALA A 281 9.13 -12.48 2.82
CA ALA A 281 10.20 -12.78 3.76
C ALA A 281 10.51 -14.29 3.76
N PHE A 282 11.70 -14.66 4.23
CA PHE A 282 12.07 -16.05 4.43
C PHE A 282 11.78 -16.50 5.86
N ASP A 283 11.32 -17.75 5.99
CA ASP A 283 11.39 -18.44 7.27
C ASP A 283 12.82 -18.92 7.58
N LYS A 284 12.98 -19.63 8.71
CA LYS A 284 14.26 -20.21 9.12
C LYS A 284 14.82 -21.29 8.19
N GLN A 285 14.01 -21.85 7.32
CA GLN A 285 14.38 -22.88 6.36
C GLN A 285 14.68 -22.29 4.97
N GLU A 286 14.67 -20.96 4.83
CA GLU A 286 14.74 -20.24 3.55
C GLU A 286 13.57 -20.55 2.60
N ALA A 287 12.42 -20.95 3.14
CA ALA A 287 11.20 -21.01 2.37
C ALA A 287 10.61 -19.59 2.25
N PRO A 288 10.28 -19.10 1.04
CA PRO A 288 9.63 -17.81 0.89
C PRO A 288 8.18 -17.87 1.37
N HIS A 289 7.81 -16.85 2.16
CA HIS A 289 6.46 -16.53 2.57
C HIS A 289 6.06 -15.17 2.02
N ILE A 290 4.83 -15.05 1.53
CA ILE A 290 4.30 -13.84 0.91
C ILE A 290 2.97 -13.49 1.59
N MET A 291 2.89 -12.31 2.20
CA MET A 291 1.62 -11.70 2.59
C MET A 291 1.14 -10.79 1.46
N PHE A 292 -0.16 -10.83 1.19
CA PHE A 292 -0.75 -10.03 0.12
C PHE A 292 -2.23 -9.81 0.34
N TYR A 293 -2.73 -8.74 -0.26
CA TYR A 293 -4.13 -8.40 -0.27
C TYR A 293 -4.84 -9.01 -1.49
N ASP A 294 -5.97 -9.66 -1.26
CA ASP A 294 -6.91 -10.10 -2.30
C ASP A 294 -8.05 -9.10 -2.37
N HIS A 295 -7.96 -8.23 -3.38
CA HIS A 295 -8.89 -7.12 -3.58
C HIS A 295 -10.32 -7.62 -3.85
N SER A 296 -10.48 -8.76 -4.52
CA SER A 296 -11.79 -9.33 -4.83
C SER A 296 -12.50 -9.93 -3.60
N LYS A 297 -11.73 -10.32 -2.58
CA LYS A 297 -12.23 -10.94 -1.35
C LYS A 297 -12.12 -10.03 -0.13
N PHE A 298 -11.52 -8.85 -0.29
CA PHE A 298 -11.27 -7.90 0.80
C PHE A 298 -10.48 -8.53 1.96
N ALA A 299 -9.52 -9.40 1.64
CA ALA A 299 -8.88 -10.29 2.60
C ALA A 299 -7.35 -10.26 2.58
N LEU A 300 -6.74 -10.44 3.76
CA LEU A 300 -5.32 -10.74 3.89
C LEU A 300 -5.10 -12.23 3.61
N LYS A 301 -4.24 -12.53 2.64
CA LYS A 301 -3.84 -13.89 2.30
C LYS A 301 -2.35 -14.09 2.55
N HIS A 302 -2.02 -15.33 2.83
CA HIS A 302 -0.67 -15.79 3.09
C HIS A 302 -0.35 -16.94 2.13
N ALA A 303 0.75 -16.81 1.40
CA ALA A 303 1.28 -17.87 0.56
C ALA A 303 2.67 -18.30 1.04
N TRP A 304 2.98 -19.59 0.94
CA TRP A 304 4.31 -20.10 1.27
C TRP A 304 4.71 -21.25 0.36
N LEU A 305 6.00 -21.35 0.08
CA LEU A 305 6.54 -22.44 -0.73
C LEU A 305 6.83 -23.67 0.14
N SER A 306 6.08 -24.75 -0.09
CA SER A 306 6.29 -26.04 0.58
C SER A 306 7.03 -27.05 -0.31
N SER A 307 7.37 -28.22 0.23
CA SER A 307 7.90 -29.35 -0.54
C SER A 307 6.95 -29.85 -1.64
N PHE A 308 5.68 -29.48 -1.59
CA PHE A 308 4.64 -29.84 -2.56
C PHE A 308 4.23 -28.65 -3.45
N GLY A 309 5.05 -27.60 -3.51
CA GLY A 309 4.75 -26.36 -4.23
C GLY A 309 4.08 -25.30 -3.34
N TRP A 310 3.59 -24.24 -3.98
CA TRP A 310 2.92 -23.13 -3.30
C TRP A 310 1.66 -23.59 -2.58
N LYS A 311 1.50 -23.08 -1.36
CA LYS A 311 0.29 -23.18 -0.55
C LYS A 311 -0.20 -21.77 -0.29
N VAL A 312 -1.52 -21.60 -0.26
CA VAL A 312 -2.18 -20.31 -0.04
C VAL A 312 -3.30 -20.51 0.97
N GLU A 313 -3.46 -19.55 1.88
CA GLU A 313 -4.56 -19.51 2.83
C GLU A 313 -5.10 -18.08 2.98
N VAL A 314 -6.35 -17.97 3.45
CA VAL A 314 -6.93 -16.72 3.92
C VAL A 314 -6.57 -16.57 5.40
N LEU A 315 -5.78 -15.56 5.73
CA LEU A 315 -5.32 -15.28 7.09
C LEU A 315 -6.39 -14.49 7.86
N ASP A 316 -6.89 -13.42 7.26
CA ASP A 316 -7.95 -12.57 7.82
C ASP A 316 -8.91 -12.10 6.73
N ASP A 317 -10.21 -12.26 6.96
CA ASP A 317 -11.32 -11.90 6.09
C ASP A 317 -12.41 -11.12 6.85
N ASN A 318 -12.10 -10.60 8.04
CA ASN A 318 -13.05 -9.90 8.89
C ASN A 318 -13.10 -8.40 8.57
N GLY A 319 -13.62 -8.06 7.39
CA GLY A 319 -13.77 -6.67 6.95
C GLY A 319 -13.16 -6.46 5.57
N ASP A 320 -12.70 -5.23 5.32
CA ASP A 320 -11.79 -4.95 4.21
C ASP A 320 -10.39 -4.86 4.80
N VAL A 321 -9.66 -5.97 4.76
CA VAL A 321 -8.43 -6.18 5.53
C VAL A 321 -7.31 -6.68 4.66
N GLY A 322 -6.07 -6.33 5.04
CA GLY A 322 -4.86 -6.91 4.48
C GLY A 322 -4.05 -5.97 3.60
N ALA A 323 -4.48 -4.71 3.43
CA ALA A 323 -3.71 -3.73 2.68
C ALA A 323 -2.39 -3.37 3.39
N TYR A 324 -1.35 -3.11 2.60
CA TYR A 324 0.01 -2.77 3.06
C TYR A 324 0.55 -3.71 4.16
N PRO A 325 0.49 -5.04 3.97
CA PRO A 325 1.06 -5.97 4.94
C PRO A 325 2.57 -5.79 5.04
N SER A 326 3.11 -5.96 6.23
CA SER A 326 4.56 -6.01 6.46
C SER A 326 4.88 -7.25 7.27
N LEU A 327 5.52 -8.23 6.61
CA LEU A 327 5.87 -9.54 7.17
C LEU A 327 7.33 -9.55 7.66
N ALA A 328 7.56 -10.16 8.83
CA ALA A 328 8.90 -10.52 9.30
C ALA A 328 8.85 -11.79 10.17
N PHE A 329 9.97 -12.51 10.25
CA PHE A 329 10.13 -13.66 11.12
C PHE A 329 11.09 -13.34 12.28
N ASP A 330 10.72 -13.74 13.49
CA ASP A 330 11.59 -13.60 14.66
C ASP A 330 12.73 -14.65 14.67
N ALA A 331 13.65 -14.50 15.63
CA ALA A 331 14.74 -15.46 15.83
C ALA A 331 14.28 -16.87 16.24
N ASN A 332 13.00 -17.08 16.55
CA ASN A 332 12.38 -18.39 16.81
C ASN A 332 11.73 -19.01 15.56
N GLY A 333 11.58 -18.24 14.48
CA GLY A 333 10.90 -18.62 13.25
C GLY A 333 9.39 -18.41 13.33
N THR A 334 8.94 -17.53 14.21
CA THR A 334 7.55 -17.08 14.34
C THR A 334 7.33 -15.95 13.35
N GLY A 335 6.34 -16.08 12.48
CA GLY A 335 5.90 -15.00 11.59
C GLY A 335 5.12 -13.93 12.34
N HIS A 336 5.38 -12.67 12.00
CA HIS A 336 4.69 -11.48 12.49
C HIS A 336 4.26 -10.67 11.27
N VAL A 337 3.02 -10.19 11.28
CA VAL A 337 2.51 -9.31 10.22
C VAL A 337 1.71 -8.17 10.83
N VAL A 338 1.98 -6.95 10.37
CA VAL A 338 1.09 -5.81 10.57
C VAL A 338 0.44 -5.45 9.24
N TYR A 339 -0.79 -4.96 9.27
CA TYR A 339 -1.56 -4.66 8.07
C TYR A 339 -2.70 -3.69 8.38
N CYS A 340 -3.26 -3.07 7.34
CA CYS A 340 -4.37 -2.15 7.44
C CYS A 340 -5.69 -2.90 7.21
N ASP A 341 -6.69 -2.58 8.03
CA ASP A 341 -8.09 -2.74 7.68
C ASP A 341 -8.53 -1.51 6.89
N TYR A 342 -8.60 -1.60 5.57
CA TYR A 342 -8.94 -0.48 4.68
C TYR A 342 -10.35 0.09 4.94
N GLY A 343 -11.29 -0.72 5.43
CA GLY A 343 -12.67 -0.29 5.68
C GLY A 343 -12.82 0.57 6.93
N SER A 344 -12.03 0.29 7.98
CA SER A 344 -12.02 1.03 9.25
C SER A 344 -10.78 1.88 9.46
N TYR A 345 -9.80 1.71 8.59
CA TYR A 345 -8.42 2.20 8.62
C TYR A 345 -7.61 1.70 9.83
N PHE A 346 -8.10 0.73 10.62
CA PHE A 346 -7.40 0.24 11.80
C PHE A 346 -6.10 -0.49 11.47
N LEU A 347 -5.07 -0.25 12.30
CA LEU A 347 -3.86 -1.04 12.28
C LEU A 347 -4.10 -2.38 12.98
N LYS A 348 -3.90 -3.47 12.24
CA LYS A 348 -4.02 -4.85 12.72
C LYS A 348 -2.65 -5.51 12.81
N TYR A 349 -2.56 -6.48 13.69
CA TYR A 349 -1.37 -7.29 13.91
C TYR A 349 -1.77 -8.76 14.03
N ALA A 350 -1.07 -9.62 13.29
CA ALA A 350 -1.17 -11.05 13.44
C ALA A 350 0.18 -11.69 13.74
N VAL A 351 0.17 -12.71 14.61
CA VAL A 351 1.34 -13.50 14.97
C VAL A 351 1.06 -14.98 14.77
N GLN A 352 2.05 -15.68 14.24
CA GLN A 352 1.97 -17.11 14.03
C GLN A 352 2.00 -17.85 15.38
N VAL A 353 1.04 -18.74 15.59
CA VAL A 353 0.94 -19.59 16.78
C VAL A 353 1.16 -21.07 16.40
N LYS A 354 1.94 -21.79 17.21
CA LYS A 354 2.15 -23.22 17.02
C LYS A 354 1.08 -24.02 17.77
N GLY A 355 0.30 -24.84 17.05
CA GLY A 355 -0.47 -25.95 17.61
C GLY A 355 -1.74 -25.62 18.41
N LYS A 356 -2.46 -24.54 18.11
CA LYS A 356 -3.73 -24.19 18.75
C LYS A 356 -4.84 -24.07 17.71
N ALA A 357 -5.80 -25.00 17.74
CA ALA A 357 -6.99 -24.94 16.89
C ALA A 357 -7.64 -23.56 16.97
N ARG A 358 -7.96 -23.01 15.79
CA ARG A 358 -8.68 -21.74 15.61
C ARG A 358 -9.85 -21.66 16.61
N PRO A 359 -9.87 -20.73 17.58
CA PRO A 359 -11.13 -20.38 18.21
C PRO A 359 -12.06 -19.90 17.10
N GLN A 360 -13.23 -20.51 16.95
CA GLN A 360 -14.20 -20.04 15.99
C GLN A 360 -14.57 -18.59 16.35
N THR A 361 -14.10 -17.64 15.55
CA THR A 361 -14.49 -16.25 15.70
C THR A 361 -15.99 -16.16 15.43
N ILE A 362 -16.73 -15.67 16.41
CA ILE A 362 -18.15 -15.35 16.25
C ILE A 362 -18.23 -14.30 15.14
N LYS A 363 -18.86 -14.64 14.01
CA LYS A 363 -19.26 -13.68 12.99
C LYS A 363 -20.01 -12.54 13.67
N ARG A 364 -19.38 -11.37 13.82
CA ARG A 364 -20.13 -10.16 14.17
C ARG A 364 -20.88 -9.73 12.91
N THR A 365 -22.13 -10.18 12.80
CA THR A 365 -23.09 -9.53 11.93
C THR A 365 -23.21 -8.07 12.35
N ARG A 366 -23.05 -7.18 11.37
CA ARG A 366 -23.20 -5.73 11.48
C ARG A 366 -24.49 -5.40 12.24
N SER A 367 -24.38 -4.81 13.43
CA SER A 367 -25.46 -4.05 14.02
C SER A 367 -25.50 -2.70 13.30
N GLU A 368 -26.61 -2.43 12.63
CA GLU A 368 -26.95 -1.12 12.08
C GLU A 368 -27.21 -0.13 13.22
N GLU A 369 -26.17 0.34 13.89
CA GLU A 369 -26.25 1.53 14.76
C GLU A 369 -24.82 1.95 15.12
N GLY A 370 -24.38 3.08 14.54
CA GLY A 370 -23.06 3.66 14.75
C GLY A 370 -22.98 5.01 14.05
N GLU A 371 -23.01 6.06 14.86
CA GLU A 371 -23.17 7.48 14.52
C GLU A 371 -22.23 7.99 13.41
N LYS A 372 -22.82 8.78 12.51
CA LYS A 372 -22.13 9.64 11.55
C LYS A 372 -21.52 10.83 12.29
N THR A 373 -20.25 10.74 12.68
CA THR A 373 -19.42 11.92 12.96
C THR A 373 -18.51 12.15 11.77
N GLY A 374 -18.94 13.06 10.89
CA GLY A 374 -18.12 13.60 9.82
C GLY A 374 -17.24 14.73 10.35
N GLU A 375 -15.93 14.59 10.19
CA GLU A 375 -14.99 15.70 10.25
C GLU A 375 -13.96 15.57 9.13
N ASN A 376 -13.54 16.75 8.66
CA ASN A 376 -12.87 17.04 7.40
C ASN A 376 -11.46 16.44 7.28
N SER A 377 -11.12 15.93 6.10
CA SER A 377 -9.75 15.60 5.69
C SER A 377 -9.16 16.77 4.86
N PRO A 378 -8.07 17.42 5.29
CA PRO A 378 -7.42 18.53 4.58
C PRO A 378 -6.17 18.07 3.78
N PHE A 379 -6.30 17.98 2.44
CA PHE A 379 -5.25 17.93 1.39
C PHE A 379 -4.38 16.65 1.25
N PRO A 380 -3.63 16.44 0.13
CA PRO A 380 -3.81 16.84 -1.28
C PRO A 380 -4.02 15.62 -2.21
N GLN A 381 -4.69 15.81 -3.35
CA GLN A 381 -4.97 14.75 -4.33
C GLN A 381 -3.69 14.25 -5.02
N GLU A 382 -3.37 12.97 -4.79
CA GLU A 382 -2.52 12.14 -5.65
C GLU A 382 -2.99 12.26 -7.12
N LYS A 383 -2.15 12.87 -7.96
CA LYS A 383 -2.14 12.54 -9.39
C LYS A 383 -1.53 11.14 -9.54
N GLN A 384 -1.78 10.55 -10.70
CA GLN A 384 -1.38 9.22 -11.23
C GLN A 384 -1.85 7.98 -10.46
N GLY A 385 -2.84 7.33 -11.09
CA GLY A 385 -2.66 5.94 -11.51
C GLY A 385 -2.59 4.92 -10.39
N MET A 386 -3.71 4.70 -9.69
CA MET A 386 -4.36 3.40 -9.47
C MET A 386 -5.51 3.58 -8.47
N LEU A 387 -6.73 3.20 -8.89
CA LEU A 387 -7.83 2.63 -8.09
C LEU A 387 -9.08 2.53 -9.01
N GLU A 388 -9.07 1.55 -9.91
CA GLU A 388 -10.30 0.89 -10.31
C GLU A 388 -10.74 -0.03 -9.18
N SER A 389 -11.24 0.55 -8.08
CA SER A 389 -12.16 -0.09 -7.14
C SER A 389 -12.38 0.80 -5.91
N ALA A 390 -13.65 1.07 -5.64
CA ALA A 390 -14.16 1.92 -4.55
C ALA A 390 -13.83 3.43 -4.62
N VAL A 391 -14.07 4.10 -5.77
CA VAL A 391 -14.23 5.56 -5.79
C VAL A 391 -15.72 5.93 -5.62
N PRO A 392 -16.14 6.68 -4.58
CA PRO A 392 -17.56 6.96 -4.35
C PRO A 392 -18.22 7.84 -5.42
N GLN A 393 -17.46 8.54 -6.28
CA GLN A 393 -18.01 9.45 -7.30
C GLN A 393 -17.16 9.44 -8.59
N GLN A 394 -17.82 9.25 -9.73
CA GLN A 394 -17.18 9.08 -11.05
C GLN A 394 -17.18 10.36 -11.91
N ILE A 395 -17.95 11.38 -11.48
CA ILE A 395 -17.98 12.72 -12.05
C ILE A 395 -17.54 13.71 -10.98
N TYR A 396 -16.67 14.65 -11.33
CA TYR A 396 -16.09 15.62 -10.43
C TYR A 396 -16.57 17.04 -10.73
N ILE A 397 -16.81 17.82 -9.67
CA ILE A 397 -17.00 19.27 -9.73
C ILE A 397 -15.68 19.94 -9.35
N ILE A 398 -15.15 20.79 -10.22
CA ILE A 398 -13.85 21.42 -10.06
C ILE A 398 -14.03 22.94 -10.07
N PRO A 399 -13.79 23.61 -8.94
CA PRO A 399 -13.80 25.07 -8.86
C PRO A 399 -12.64 25.68 -9.69
N GLU A 400 -12.89 26.73 -10.48
CA GLU A 400 -11.81 27.54 -11.06
C GLU A 400 -11.12 28.34 -9.95
N ALA A 401 -9.94 27.90 -9.52
CA ALA A 401 -9.31 28.32 -8.25
C ALA A 401 -9.08 29.83 -8.07
N ALA A 402 -9.11 30.60 -9.16
CA ALA A 402 -8.97 32.05 -9.13
C ALA A 402 -10.27 32.80 -8.74
N ASP A 403 -11.44 32.23 -9.02
CA ASP A 403 -12.72 32.98 -8.97
C ASP A 403 -13.53 32.78 -7.68
N ILE A 404 -13.12 31.85 -6.80
CA ILE A 404 -14.02 31.29 -5.77
C ILE A 404 -13.57 31.67 -4.35
N ARG A 405 -12.57 32.55 -4.23
CA ARG A 405 -12.11 33.11 -2.95
C ARG A 405 -12.52 34.57 -2.86
N ASN A 406 -13.22 34.94 -1.79
CA ASN A 406 -13.66 36.31 -1.48
C ASN A 406 -14.78 36.87 -2.39
N LEU A 407 -15.70 36.01 -2.81
CA LEU A 407 -16.91 36.42 -3.49
C LEU A 407 -17.81 37.29 -2.59
N GLY A 408 -18.34 38.38 -3.13
CA GLY A 408 -19.21 39.33 -2.41
C GLY A 408 -20.65 38.81 -2.23
N LYS A 409 -21.61 39.72 -2.00
CA LYS A 409 -23.04 39.37 -1.83
C LYS A 409 -23.70 38.88 -3.12
N GLU A 410 -23.10 39.15 -4.28
CA GLU A 410 -23.50 38.64 -5.58
C GLU A 410 -22.26 38.51 -6.47
N GLY A 411 -22.33 37.64 -7.48
CA GLY A 411 -21.22 37.43 -8.39
C GLY A 411 -21.44 36.30 -9.38
N GLU A 412 -20.40 36.04 -10.16
CA GLU A 412 -20.35 34.96 -11.13
C GLU A 412 -19.00 34.26 -10.99
N PHE A 413 -19.01 32.93 -11.07
CA PHE A 413 -17.79 32.14 -11.13
C PHE A 413 -18.02 30.91 -12.00
N ARG A 414 -16.94 30.30 -12.47
CA ARG A 414 -17.00 29.08 -13.27
C ARG A 414 -16.67 27.85 -12.44
N ILE A 415 -17.48 26.82 -12.67
CA ILE A 415 -17.26 25.48 -12.18
C ILE A 415 -17.07 24.56 -13.37
N TYR A 416 -16.19 23.59 -13.26
CA TYR A 416 -16.03 22.56 -14.26
C TYR A 416 -16.59 21.23 -13.78
N VAL A 417 -17.14 20.47 -14.71
CA VAL A 417 -17.52 19.08 -14.50
C VAL A 417 -16.66 18.20 -15.37
N GLU A 418 -16.04 17.19 -14.78
CA GLU A 418 -15.09 16.29 -15.44
C GLU A 418 -15.46 14.83 -15.18
N ASN A 419 -15.43 14.01 -16.23
CA ASN A 419 -15.56 12.58 -16.12
C ASN A 419 -14.18 11.95 -15.93
N ARG A 420 -13.89 11.51 -14.70
CA ARG A 420 -12.62 10.85 -14.36
C ARG A 420 -12.74 9.33 -14.21
N GLY A 421 -13.92 8.78 -14.49
CA GLY A 421 -14.16 7.35 -14.50
C GLY A 421 -13.88 6.71 -15.85
N THR A 422 -14.14 5.41 -15.96
CA THR A 422 -13.96 4.62 -17.19
C THR A 422 -15.25 4.44 -18.01
N ARG A 423 -16.34 5.12 -17.64
CA ARG A 423 -17.67 5.00 -18.27
C ARG A 423 -18.17 6.34 -18.80
N ASP A 424 -18.94 6.31 -19.89
CA ASP A 424 -19.66 7.49 -20.40
C ASP A 424 -20.78 7.91 -19.43
N PHE A 425 -20.96 9.23 -19.24
CA PHE A 425 -22.10 9.81 -18.55
C PHE A 425 -23.03 10.54 -19.51
N PHE A 426 -24.32 10.55 -19.18
CA PHE A 426 -25.36 11.17 -19.98
C PHE A 426 -26.22 12.09 -19.10
N GLY A 427 -26.71 13.19 -19.67
CA GLY A 427 -27.64 14.11 -19.01
C GLY A 427 -27.18 14.63 -17.66
N ILE A 428 -25.99 15.22 -17.62
CA ILE A 428 -25.32 15.71 -16.41
C ILE A 428 -25.88 17.08 -16.05
N GLN A 429 -26.52 17.17 -14.88
CA GLN A 429 -27.13 18.40 -14.39
C GLN A 429 -26.59 18.75 -13.01
N LEU A 430 -26.18 20.01 -12.81
CA LEU A 430 -25.87 20.55 -11.48
C LEU A 430 -27.13 21.11 -10.84
N VAL A 431 -27.37 20.75 -9.58
CA VAL A 431 -28.49 21.23 -8.78
C VAL A 431 -27.95 21.90 -7.52
N PRO A 432 -28.10 23.23 -7.36
CA PRO A 432 -27.68 23.92 -6.14
C PRO A 432 -28.46 23.40 -4.93
N VAL A 433 -27.75 23.09 -3.83
CA VAL A 433 -28.30 22.64 -2.55
C VAL A 433 -27.96 23.67 -1.49
N THR A 434 -28.43 24.90 -1.70
CA THR A 434 -28.23 26.00 -0.76
C THR A 434 -29.55 26.70 -0.49
N ASP A 435 -29.80 27.00 0.78
CA ASP A 435 -30.93 27.83 1.19
C ASP A 435 -30.56 29.31 1.26
N LYS A 436 -29.27 29.66 1.19
CA LYS A 436 -28.74 31.03 1.41
C LYS A 436 -28.62 31.87 0.14
N PHE A 437 -28.46 31.24 -1.02
CA PHE A 437 -28.25 31.93 -2.29
C PHE A 437 -29.37 31.65 -3.30
N GLU A 438 -29.65 32.63 -4.15
CA GLU A 438 -30.29 32.43 -5.45
C GLU A 438 -29.20 32.08 -6.46
N VAL A 439 -29.38 31.00 -7.23
CA VAL A 439 -28.34 30.46 -8.13
C VAL A 439 -28.90 30.18 -9.51
N VAL A 440 -28.18 30.61 -10.55
CA VAL A 440 -28.49 30.35 -11.97
C VAL A 440 -27.28 29.69 -12.64
N LEU A 441 -27.53 28.65 -13.43
CA LEU A 441 -26.51 27.83 -14.10
C LEU A 441 -26.60 27.95 -15.62
N ASN A 442 -25.45 28.00 -16.30
CA ASN A 442 -25.36 27.96 -17.76
C ASN A 442 -24.15 27.13 -18.24
N PRO A 443 -24.32 26.04 -19.02
CA PRO A 443 -25.59 25.44 -19.43
C PRO A 443 -26.36 24.86 -18.23
N ILE A 444 -27.62 24.46 -18.41
CA ILE A 444 -28.38 23.79 -17.34
C ILE A 444 -28.07 22.28 -17.29
N GLU A 445 -27.72 21.68 -18.43
CA GLU A 445 -27.41 20.25 -18.57
C GLU A 445 -26.33 20.03 -19.63
N ILE A 446 -25.46 19.04 -19.42
CA ILE A 446 -24.51 18.53 -20.41
C ILE A 446 -25.00 17.17 -20.90
N SER A 447 -25.16 17.01 -22.20
CA SER A 447 -25.83 15.84 -22.79
C SER A 447 -25.04 14.53 -22.65
N LYS A 448 -23.73 14.57 -22.84
CA LYS A 448 -22.83 13.43 -22.75
C LYS A 448 -21.45 13.89 -22.28
N MET A 449 -20.75 13.03 -21.53
CA MET A 449 -19.34 13.22 -21.20
C MET A 449 -18.60 11.88 -21.21
N VAL A 450 -17.59 11.74 -22.05
CA VAL A 450 -16.75 10.53 -22.14
C VAL A 450 -15.60 10.56 -21.11
N PRO A 451 -14.95 9.41 -20.80
CA PRO A 451 -13.78 9.39 -19.94
C PRO A 451 -12.70 10.41 -20.34
N GLY A 452 -12.24 11.22 -19.38
CA GLY A 452 -11.23 12.27 -19.59
C GLY A 452 -11.78 13.59 -20.12
N GLU A 453 -13.08 13.68 -20.42
CA GLU A 453 -13.70 14.91 -20.91
C GLU A 453 -14.08 15.85 -19.77
N ARG A 454 -13.92 17.15 -20.02
CA ARG A 454 -14.26 18.24 -19.10
C ARG A 454 -15.12 19.28 -19.80
N SER A 455 -16.14 19.76 -19.10
CA SER A 455 -17.00 20.87 -19.53
C SER A 455 -17.21 21.85 -18.38
N SER A 456 -17.80 23.01 -18.64
CA SER A 456 -17.98 24.06 -17.63
C SER A 456 -19.42 24.51 -17.47
N PHE A 457 -19.78 24.84 -16.24
CA PHE A 457 -20.96 25.60 -15.85
C PHE A 457 -20.53 26.98 -15.36
N THR A 458 -21.15 28.03 -15.88
CA THR A 458 -21.13 29.35 -15.28
C THR A 458 -22.20 29.39 -14.17
N VAL A 459 -21.78 29.77 -12.96
CA VAL A 459 -22.65 29.92 -11.78
C VAL A 459 -22.80 31.40 -11.48
N LYS A 460 -24.01 31.92 -11.63
CA LYS A 460 -24.39 33.26 -11.14
C LYS A 460 -25.10 33.10 -9.80
N PHE A 461 -24.73 33.90 -8.82
CA PHE A 461 -25.33 33.80 -7.48
C PHE A 461 -25.61 35.16 -6.85
N LYS A 462 -26.56 35.16 -5.92
CA LYS A 462 -26.90 36.31 -5.06
C LYS A 462 -27.34 35.85 -3.68
N LEU A 463 -26.82 36.49 -2.62
CA LEU A 463 -27.21 36.23 -1.23
C LEU A 463 -28.65 36.69 -1.02
N LYS A 464 -29.49 35.83 -0.44
CA LYS A 464 -30.89 36.15 -0.18
C LYS A 464 -31.03 37.29 0.83
N ALA A 465 -32.05 38.12 0.61
CA ALA A 465 -32.35 39.26 1.48
C ALA A 465 -32.63 38.82 2.93
N GLY A 466 -32.15 39.61 3.89
CA GLY A 466 -32.37 39.38 5.33
C GLY A 466 -31.31 38.50 6.02
N LEU A 467 -30.32 37.99 5.29
CA LEU A 467 -29.16 37.31 5.89
C LEU A 467 -28.05 38.30 6.26
N PRO A 468 -27.40 38.17 7.43
CA PRO A 468 -26.30 39.04 7.84
C PRO A 468 -25.02 38.77 7.02
N ASP A 469 -24.08 39.70 7.09
CA ASP A 469 -22.78 39.54 6.44
C ASP A 469 -21.98 38.43 7.15
N GLY A 470 -21.48 37.45 6.38
CA GLY A 470 -20.86 36.26 6.93
C GLY A 470 -20.32 35.31 5.86
N LYS A 471 -19.73 34.19 6.31
CA LYS A 471 -19.25 33.11 5.44
C LYS A 471 -20.33 32.04 5.29
N TYR A 472 -20.77 31.80 4.07
CA TYR A 472 -21.79 30.79 3.73
C TYR A 472 -21.22 29.78 2.75
N GLY A 473 -21.56 28.50 2.92
CA GLY A 473 -21.27 27.45 1.95
C GLY A 473 -22.27 27.46 0.79
N MET A 474 -21.83 26.99 -0.39
CA MET A 474 -22.68 26.76 -1.56
C MET A 474 -22.40 25.36 -2.09
N ASP A 475 -23.34 24.45 -1.85
CA ASP A 475 -23.22 23.05 -2.26
C ASP A 475 -24.00 22.77 -3.56
N PHE A 476 -23.54 21.78 -4.33
CA PHE A 476 -24.21 21.31 -5.54
C PHE A 476 -24.34 19.79 -5.52
N LYS A 477 -25.47 19.28 -6.03
CA LYS A 477 -25.67 17.87 -6.38
C LYS A 477 -25.50 17.69 -7.89
N ILE A 478 -25.00 16.53 -8.30
CA ILE A 478 -24.93 16.13 -9.70
C ILE A 478 -25.97 15.05 -9.94
N ASN A 479 -26.89 15.31 -10.87
CA ASN A 479 -27.77 14.29 -11.41
C ASN A 479 -27.20 13.76 -12.72
N THR A 480 -27.35 12.46 -12.96
CA THR A 480 -26.93 11.80 -14.20
C THR A 480 -28.00 10.83 -14.69
N LYS A 481 -27.98 10.54 -15.98
CA LYS A 481 -28.84 9.55 -16.62
C LYS A 481 -27.99 8.42 -17.20
N ASN A 482 -28.58 7.24 -17.37
CA ASN A 482 -27.94 6.17 -18.13
C ASN A 482 -28.06 6.42 -19.65
N LYS A 483 -27.42 5.57 -20.46
CA LYS A 483 -27.45 5.65 -21.94
C LYS A 483 -28.86 5.60 -22.55
N ASN A 484 -29.86 5.16 -21.79
CA ASN A 484 -31.27 5.07 -22.19
C ASN A 484 -32.13 6.19 -21.56
N ASN A 485 -31.51 7.26 -21.04
CA ASN A 485 -32.16 8.39 -20.37
C ASN A 485 -32.98 8.06 -19.10
N ALA A 486 -32.76 6.89 -18.48
CA ALA A 486 -33.32 6.63 -17.17
C ALA A 486 -32.49 7.35 -16.08
N GLU A 487 -33.17 8.01 -15.14
CA GLU A 487 -32.52 8.70 -14.03
C GLU A 487 -31.76 7.72 -13.15
N LEU A 488 -30.48 8.00 -12.93
CA LEU A 488 -29.68 7.34 -11.92
C LEU A 488 -29.70 8.24 -10.68
N LYS A 489 -30.45 7.84 -9.64
CA LYS A 489 -30.36 8.50 -8.33
C LYS A 489 -29.05 8.06 -7.65
N LYS A 490 -28.16 9.01 -7.41
CA LYS A 490 -27.04 8.90 -6.47
C LYS A 490 -27.17 9.98 -5.41
#